data_AF-A0AAV8WVE3-F1
#
_entry.id   AF-A0AAV8WVE3-F1
#
_cell.length_a   1.000
_cell.length_b   1.000
_cell.length_c   1.000
_cell.angle_alpha   90.00
_cell.angle_beta   90.00
_cell.angle_gamma   90.00
#
_symmetry.space_group_name_H-M   'P 1'
#
loop_
_entity.id
_entity.type
_entity.pdbx_description
1 polymer ?
#
loop_
_entity_poly.entity_id
_entity_poly.type
_entity_poly.pdbx_seq_one_letter_code
_entity_poly.pdbx_strand_id
1 'polypeptide(L)'
;MTDPVVSVQQGQLRGKTAVDYHGDTFYSFCGIPYAKAPIGELRFKLPSKNSEKRPVMVWIYGGGFLYGSNKNELYGPNYLMTEDIVLVAINYRLGVFGTQELYNAIKTSVVIRTLQVSLTTFATLSEGIFHIVYIYYVLGFLSLEDESLGVPGNAGLKDQALALKWIQQNIHNFGGDASNVTIFGESAGGASVHYLTLSPLTKGLFQKAIIQSGSSLNLWARGKKNACEVAKCFGYKDTDETIILQKLQKESAKNIVSSQFKVNDDFRGSTIRPWGPVIETKSVEAFLTEDPLDILKSGKNHQIPMIIGYNSLEGDVL
;
A
#
# COMPACT_ATOMS: atom_id res chain seq x y z
N MET A 1 32.28 1.49 6.47
CA MET A 1 31.33 1.70 7.58
C MET A 1 30.40 0.52 7.63
N THR A 2 30.03 0.04 8.81
CA THR A 2 29.09 -1.08 8.95
C THR A 2 27.65 -0.58 8.77
N ASP A 3 26.87 -1.29 7.94
CA ASP A 3 25.45 -1.03 7.72
C ASP A 3 24.65 -0.90 9.04
N PRO A 4 23.75 0.09 9.17
CA PRO A 4 22.99 0.31 10.40
C PRO A 4 22.03 -0.86 10.68
N VAL A 5 21.83 -1.20 11.96
CA VAL A 5 20.91 -2.28 12.38
C VAL A 5 19.92 -1.75 13.40
N VAL A 6 18.63 -2.03 13.20
CA VAL A 6 17.51 -1.61 14.07
C VAL A 6 16.73 -2.84 14.52
N SER A 7 16.29 -2.88 15.78
CA SER A 7 15.42 -3.94 16.29
C SER A 7 13.96 -3.48 16.28
N VAL A 8 13.06 -4.30 15.75
CA VAL A 8 11.60 -4.11 15.74
C VAL A 8 10.92 -5.31 16.41
N GLN A 9 9.61 -5.24 16.66
CA GLN A 9 8.86 -6.33 17.32
C GLN A 9 9.03 -7.68 16.59
N GLN A 10 9.19 -7.64 15.27
CA GLN A 10 9.32 -8.81 14.41
C GLN A 10 10.76 -9.36 14.29
N GLY A 11 11.79 -8.64 14.76
CA GLY A 11 13.20 -9.07 14.64
C GLY A 11 14.17 -7.92 14.38
N GLN A 12 15.37 -8.24 13.86
CA GLN A 12 16.37 -7.23 13.49
C GLN A 12 16.32 -6.90 12.00
N LEU A 13 16.58 -5.64 11.67
CA LEU A 13 16.59 -5.09 10.33
C LEU A 13 17.93 -4.44 10.07
N ARG A 14 18.55 -4.75 8.94
CA ARG A 14 19.79 -4.13 8.49
C ARG A 14 19.47 -3.12 7.38
N GLY A 15 19.83 -1.87 7.59
CA GLY A 15 19.70 -0.78 6.62
C GLY A 15 21.00 -0.53 5.87
N LYS A 16 21.07 0.61 5.19
CA LYS A 16 22.25 1.16 4.52
C LYS A 16 22.36 2.64 4.81
N THR A 17 23.54 3.19 4.58
CA THR A 17 23.78 4.63 4.56
C THR A 17 23.57 5.17 3.14
N ALA A 18 22.85 6.28 3.00
CA ALA A 18 22.58 6.96 1.73
C ALA A 18 22.77 8.49 1.88
N VAL A 19 22.72 9.23 0.77
CA VAL A 19 22.88 10.69 0.75
C VAL A 19 21.63 11.38 0.20
N ASP A 20 21.21 12.48 0.82
CA ASP A 20 20.08 13.30 0.38
C ASP A 20 20.46 14.22 -0.80
N TYR A 21 19.57 15.16 -1.16
CA TYR A 21 19.85 16.10 -2.26
C TYR A 21 21.00 17.08 -1.97
N HIS A 22 21.25 17.42 -0.70
CA HIS A 22 22.32 18.32 -0.27
C HIS A 22 23.65 17.60 -0.01
N GLY A 23 23.65 16.26 -0.05
CA GLY A 23 24.81 15.42 0.20
C GLY A 23 24.92 14.96 1.66
N ASP A 24 23.92 15.26 2.49
CA ASP A 24 23.87 14.84 3.89
C ASP A 24 23.52 13.37 4.01
N THR A 25 24.11 12.73 5.02
CA THR A 25 24.01 11.29 5.20
C THR A 25 22.75 10.91 5.98
N PHE A 26 21.93 10.00 5.43
CA PHE A 26 20.79 9.41 6.13
C PHE A 26 20.86 7.87 6.15
N TYR A 27 20.20 7.27 7.15
CA TYR A 27 20.03 5.82 7.23
C TYR A 27 18.74 5.39 6.53
N SER A 28 18.83 4.40 5.66
CA SER A 28 17.71 3.89 4.89
C SER A 28 17.52 2.39 5.15
N PHE A 29 16.29 1.96 5.42
CA PHE A 29 15.95 0.58 5.76
C PHE A 29 14.94 0.00 4.76
N CYS A 30 15.24 -1.20 4.25
CA CYS A 30 14.59 -1.81 3.08
C CYS A 30 13.89 -3.09 3.47
N GLY A 31 12.76 -3.39 2.82
CA GLY A 31 12.14 -4.72 2.89
C GLY A 31 11.79 -5.17 4.31
N ILE A 32 11.27 -4.25 5.14
CA ILE A 32 10.89 -4.55 6.51
C ILE A 32 9.56 -5.33 6.52
N PRO A 33 9.54 -6.60 6.95
CA PRO A 33 8.31 -7.37 6.98
C PRO A 33 7.46 -6.95 8.18
N TYR A 34 6.23 -6.47 7.92
CA TYR A 34 5.24 -6.17 8.95
C TYR A 34 4.43 -7.42 9.38
N ALA A 35 4.78 -8.59 8.84
CA ALA A 35 4.22 -9.92 9.14
C ALA A 35 5.34 -11.00 9.27
N LYS A 36 5.08 -12.13 9.92
CA LYS A 36 6.08 -12.97 10.64
C LYS A 36 6.95 -13.91 9.78
N ALA A 37 8.25 -14.05 10.12
CA ALA A 37 8.95 -15.35 10.28
C ALA A 37 10.22 -15.23 11.18
N PRO A 38 10.50 -16.13 12.15
CA PRO A 38 11.48 -15.90 13.23
C PRO A 38 12.63 -16.94 13.31
N ILE A 39 13.89 -16.54 13.57
CA ILE A 39 14.83 -17.11 14.59
C ILE A 39 16.29 -16.63 14.46
N GLY A 40 17.03 -16.61 15.59
CA GLY A 40 18.50 -16.72 15.58
C GLY A 40 19.27 -16.07 16.75
N GLU A 41 20.47 -16.57 16.97
CA GLU A 41 21.42 -16.12 18.00
C GLU A 41 22.33 -15.00 17.46
N LEU A 42 22.79 -14.08 18.33
CA LEU A 42 23.83 -13.03 18.10
C LEU A 42 23.40 -11.55 17.88
N ARG A 43 22.50 -11.06 18.73
CA ARG A 43 22.85 -10.19 19.89
C ARG A 43 23.98 -9.12 19.76
N PHE A 44 23.62 -7.87 20.14
CA PHE A 44 24.43 -6.74 20.69
C PHE A 44 25.23 -5.79 19.76
N LYS A 45 24.68 -4.59 19.48
CA LYS A 45 25.22 -3.22 19.84
C LYS A 45 24.37 -2.06 19.24
N LEU A 46 24.37 -0.90 19.89
CA LEU A 46 23.54 0.30 19.61
C LEU A 46 24.41 1.54 19.24
N PRO A 47 23.93 2.49 18.42
CA PRO A 47 24.35 3.89 18.49
C PRO A 47 23.32 4.78 19.23
N SER A 48 23.80 5.95 19.66
CA SER A 48 23.35 6.83 20.75
C SER A 48 21.98 7.54 20.60
N LYS A 49 21.29 7.73 21.74
CA LYS A 49 20.09 8.57 21.90
C LYS A 49 20.36 10.03 21.50
N ASN A 50 19.76 10.48 20.39
CA ASN A 50 19.19 11.82 20.34
C ASN A 50 17.79 11.73 20.97
N SER A 51 17.50 12.63 21.91
CA SER A 51 16.37 12.51 22.85
C SER A 51 15.02 12.98 22.32
N GLU A 52 14.93 13.45 21.08
CA GLU A 52 13.68 13.91 20.48
C GLU A 52 13.27 12.96 19.35
N LYS A 53 12.07 12.39 19.48
CA LYS A 53 11.46 11.58 18.43
C LYS A 53 10.93 12.52 17.35
N ARG A 54 11.17 12.18 16.08
CA ARG A 54 10.88 13.05 14.93
C ARG A 54 9.47 12.83 14.38
N PRO A 55 8.83 13.84 13.77
CA PRO A 55 7.58 13.66 13.04
C PRO A 55 7.71 12.55 11.98
N VAL A 56 6.64 11.78 11.79
CA VAL A 56 6.60 10.67 10.82
C VAL A 56 5.71 11.06 9.66
N MET A 57 6.22 10.98 8.44
CA MET A 57 5.42 11.18 7.21
C MET A 57 5.25 9.84 6.49
N VAL A 58 4.01 9.51 6.13
CA VAL A 58 3.67 8.21 5.51
C VAL A 58 3.11 8.42 4.11
N TRP A 59 3.87 8.06 3.09
CA TRP A 59 3.50 8.22 1.68
C TRP A 59 2.66 7.05 1.17
N ILE A 60 1.54 7.37 0.53
CA ILE A 60 0.66 6.44 -0.18
C ILE A 60 0.58 6.88 -1.64
N TYR A 61 1.10 6.05 -2.55
CA TYR A 61 1.15 6.37 -3.97
C TYR A 61 -0.22 6.26 -4.67
N GLY A 62 -0.35 7.01 -5.78
CA GLY A 62 -1.50 7.03 -6.68
C GLY A 62 -1.59 5.84 -7.65
N GLY A 63 -1.99 6.09 -8.90
CA GLY A 63 -2.11 5.02 -9.92
C GLY A 63 -3.47 4.34 -9.99
N GLY A 64 -4.53 5.09 -9.67
CA GLY A 64 -5.91 4.67 -9.90
C GLY A 64 -6.29 3.36 -9.21
N PHE A 65 -5.67 3.03 -8.07
CA PHE A 65 -5.85 1.74 -7.39
C PHE A 65 -5.50 0.51 -8.23
N LEU A 66 -4.91 0.65 -9.42
CA LEU A 66 -4.62 -0.44 -10.35
C LEU A 66 -3.13 -0.69 -10.55
N TYR A 67 -2.32 0.36 -10.51
CA TYR A 67 -0.88 0.33 -10.74
C TYR A 67 -0.18 1.31 -9.80
N GLY A 68 1.14 1.38 -9.91
CA GLY A 68 1.99 2.19 -9.06
C GLY A 68 2.75 1.36 -8.04
N SER A 69 3.72 2.01 -7.39
CA SER A 69 4.55 1.44 -6.33
C SER A 69 5.28 2.54 -5.59
N ASN A 70 5.90 2.21 -4.47
CA ASN A 70 6.70 3.15 -3.68
C ASN A 70 8.15 3.34 -4.19
N LYS A 71 8.45 3.01 -5.45
CA LYS A 71 9.82 3.06 -5.97
C LYS A 71 10.39 4.48 -5.99
N ASN A 72 11.66 4.60 -5.62
CA ASN A 72 12.34 5.89 -5.60
C ASN A 72 12.52 6.53 -6.99
N GLU A 73 12.43 5.75 -8.07
CA GLU A 73 12.45 6.27 -9.45
C GLU A 73 11.37 7.34 -9.66
N LEU A 74 10.23 7.20 -8.97
CA LEU A 74 9.10 8.12 -9.05
C LEU A 74 8.92 8.93 -7.76
N TYR A 75 9.22 8.34 -6.61
CA TYR A 75 8.98 8.93 -5.27
C TYR A 75 10.24 8.98 -4.40
N GLY A 76 11.38 9.33 -5.01
CA GLY A 76 12.67 9.39 -4.33
C GLY A 76 12.63 10.29 -3.07
N PRO A 77 13.21 9.86 -1.95
CA PRO A 77 13.06 10.57 -0.68
C PRO A 77 13.96 11.82 -0.59
N ASN A 78 14.85 12.04 -1.56
CA ASN A 78 15.99 12.96 -1.49
C ASN A 78 15.63 14.40 -1.07
N TYR A 79 14.48 14.91 -1.49
CA TYR A 79 14.02 16.25 -1.11
C TYR A 79 13.39 16.30 0.29
N LEU A 80 12.69 15.25 0.71
CA LEU A 80 12.05 15.22 2.04
C LEU A 80 13.04 14.85 3.14
N MET A 81 14.14 14.18 2.80
CA MET A 81 15.20 13.83 3.76
C MET A 81 16.09 15.01 4.14
N THR A 82 15.91 16.19 3.53
CA THR A 82 16.52 17.45 3.98
C THR A 82 15.85 17.98 5.25
N GLU A 83 14.65 17.49 5.55
CA GLU A 83 13.88 17.85 6.74
C GLU A 83 14.12 16.83 7.87
N ASP A 84 13.99 17.27 9.13
CA ASP A 84 14.17 16.40 10.30
C ASP A 84 12.94 15.52 10.57
N ILE A 85 12.70 14.56 9.68
CA ILE A 85 11.53 13.67 9.70
C ILE A 85 11.92 12.19 9.57
N VAL A 86 10.95 11.32 9.83
CA VAL A 86 10.98 9.91 9.40
C VAL A 86 9.98 9.71 8.27
N LEU A 87 10.46 9.45 7.06
CA LEU A 87 9.63 9.14 5.89
C LEU A 87 9.40 7.63 5.76
N VAL A 88 8.14 7.22 5.58
CA VAL A 88 7.73 5.84 5.35
C VAL A 88 6.87 5.78 4.09
N ALA A 89 7.33 5.11 3.03
CA ALA A 89 6.52 4.92 1.82
C ALA A 89 6.01 3.47 1.76
N ILE A 90 4.69 3.27 1.67
CA ILE A 90 4.08 1.94 1.79
C ILE A 90 3.63 1.35 0.45
N ASN A 91 3.68 0.02 0.32
CA ASN A 91 3.00 -0.73 -0.75
C ASN A 91 1.69 -1.31 -0.25
N TYR A 92 0.70 -1.36 -1.13
CA TYR A 92 -0.61 -1.94 -0.86
C TYR A 92 -1.12 -2.70 -2.09
N ARG A 93 -2.06 -3.63 -1.88
CA ARG A 93 -2.62 -4.41 -2.98
C ARG A 93 -3.45 -3.54 -3.91
N LEU A 94 -3.23 -3.75 -5.21
CA LEU A 94 -3.87 -3.02 -6.29
C LEU A 94 -4.83 -3.94 -7.07
N GLY A 95 -5.78 -3.31 -7.74
CA GLY A 95 -6.79 -3.89 -8.61
C GLY A 95 -7.50 -5.08 -8.00
N VAL A 96 -8.16 -5.85 -8.83
CA VAL A 96 -8.67 -7.16 -8.42
C VAL A 96 -7.58 -8.21 -8.50
N PHE A 97 -6.37 -7.83 -8.93
CA PHE A 97 -5.39 -8.75 -9.49
C PHE A 97 -3.91 -8.46 -9.11
N GLY A 98 -3.60 -7.46 -8.26
CA GLY A 98 -2.24 -7.24 -7.73
C GLY A 98 -1.34 -6.27 -8.52
N THR A 99 -0.11 -6.07 -8.02
CA THR A 99 0.77 -4.92 -8.33
C THR A 99 1.50 -4.98 -9.69
N GLN A 100 1.97 -3.81 -10.15
CA GLN A 100 2.67 -3.58 -11.42
C GLN A 100 3.94 -4.44 -11.60
N GLU A 101 4.57 -4.88 -10.51
CA GLU A 101 5.84 -5.62 -10.60
C GLU A 101 5.66 -7.07 -11.06
N LEU A 102 4.50 -7.67 -10.85
CA LEU A 102 4.20 -8.94 -11.50
C LEU A 102 4.09 -8.76 -13.02
N TYR A 103 3.43 -7.68 -13.48
CA TYR A 103 3.32 -7.35 -14.90
C TYR A 103 4.70 -7.15 -15.56
N ASN A 104 5.60 -6.43 -14.88
CA ASN A 104 6.95 -6.18 -15.38
C ASN A 104 7.82 -7.45 -15.34
N ALA A 105 7.71 -8.29 -14.30
CA ALA A 105 8.42 -9.58 -14.21
C ALA A 105 7.98 -10.60 -15.28
N ILE A 106 6.82 -10.37 -15.92
CA ILE A 106 6.24 -11.26 -16.93
C ILE A 106 6.58 -10.83 -18.37
N LYS A 107 6.88 -9.53 -18.59
CA LYS A 107 7.26 -8.99 -19.91
C LYS A 107 8.73 -9.21 -20.26
N THR A 108 9.61 -9.45 -19.29
CA THR A 108 11.00 -9.86 -19.51
C THR A 108 11.17 -11.35 -19.24
N SER A 109 11.09 -12.19 -20.28
CA SER A 109 11.68 -13.54 -20.24
C SER A 109 13.22 -13.38 -20.37
N VAL A 110 14.15 -14.10 -19.73
CA VAL A 110 14.34 -15.53 -19.45
C VAL A 110 15.46 -15.66 -18.39
N VAL A 111 15.34 -16.53 -17.37
CA VAL A 111 16.34 -17.57 -17.02
C VAL A 111 15.62 -18.70 -16.28
N ILE A 112 15.64 -19.89 -16.86
CA ILE A 112 15.35 -21.16 -16.18
C ILE A 112 16.68 -21.69 -15.63
N ARG A 113 16.71 -22.08 -14.34
CA ARG A 113 17.47 -23.25 -13.91
C ARG A 113 16.67 -24.02 -12.86
N THR A 114 16.30 -25.24 -13.24
CA THR A 114 15.86 -26.30 -12.33
C THR A 114 17.08 -26.84 -11.58
N LEU A 115 17.02 -26.87 -10.26
CA LEU A 115 17.39 -28.01 -9.40
C LEU A 115 17.36 -27.59 -7.93
N GLN A 116 16.50 -28.29 -7.19
CA GLN A 116 16.62 -28.77 -5.81
C GLN A 116 17.79 -28.26 -4.93
N VAL A 117 17.44 -27.99 -3.66
CA VAL A 117 18.27 -28.02 -2.43
C VAL A 117 18.73 -26.68 -1.84
N SER A 118 18.27 -26.48 -0.59
CA SER A 118 18.92 -25.84 0.58
C SER A 118 19.20 -24.33 0.62
N LEU A 119 18.83 -23.78 1.78
CA LEU A 119 19.40 -22.62 2.48
C LEU A 119 20.86 -22.32 2.11
N THR A 120 21.15 -21.13 1.59
CA THR A 120 22.02 -20.07 2.18
C THR A 120 22.30 -18.94 1.16
N THR A 121 22.51 -17.76 1.73
CA THR A 121 22.93 -16.43 1.24
C THR A 121 23.79 -16.36 -0.03
N PHE A 122 23.57 -15.35 -0.90
CA PHE A 122 24.54 -14.29 -1.26
C PHE A 122 23.92 -13.22 -2.18
N ALA A 123 24.16 -11.96 -1.81
CA ALA A 123 23.85 -10.76 -2.56
C ALA A 123 25.02 -10.37 -3.47
N THR A 124 24.75 -9.80 -4.65
CA THR A 124 25.41 -8.60 -5.22
C THR A 124 24.89 -8.35 -6.64
N LEU A 125 24.36 -7.15 -6.91
CA LEU A 125 24.86 -6.19 -7.91
C LEU A 125 23.96 -4.96 -8.02
N SER A 126 24.64 -3.80 -8.08
CA SER A 126 24.27 -2.48 -8.62
C SER A 126 23.02 -1.74 -8.12
N GLU A 127 23.29 -0.52 -7.65
CA GLU A 127 22.41 0.64 -7.46
C GLU A 127 21.42 0.56 -6.29
N GLY A 128 21.75 1.34 -5.25
CA GLY A 128 20.91 1.46 -4.07
C GLY A 128 19.64 2.19 -4.42
N ILE A 129 18.48 1.62 -4.09
CA ILE A 129 17.17 2.28 -3.99
C ILE A 129 16.18 1.23 -3.44
N PHE A 130 15.24 1.68 -2.61
CA PHE A 130 14.49 0.83 -1.69
C PHE A 130 13.19 0.33 -2.29
N HIS A 131 12.96 -0.99 -2.26
CA HIS A 131 11.74 -1.65 -2.70
C HIS A 131 11.15 -2.40 -1.51
N ILE A 132 9.87 -2.15 -1.18
CA ILE A 132 9.15 -3.01 -0.23
C ILE A 132 8.75 -4.29 -0.96
N VAL A 133 9.25 -5.44 -0.49
CA VAL A 133 9.01 -6.75 -1.09
C VAL A 133 7.55 -7.19 -0.87
N TYR A 134 7.00 -7.68 -1.97
CA TYR A 134 5.64 -8.15 -2.23
C TYR A 134 5.17 -9.21 -1.25
N ILE A 135 4.10 -8.91 -0.53
CA ILE A 135 3.13 -9.94 -0.23
C ILE A 135 2.22 -10.00 -1.45
N TYR A 136 2.40 -11.02 -2.29
CA TYR A 136 1.57 -11.26 -3.46
C TYR A 136 0.16 -11.65 -3.02
N TYR A 137 -0.70 -10.68 -2.65
CA TYR A 137 -2.13 -10.90 -2.81
C TYR A 137 -2.67 -10.05 -3.94
N VAL A 138 -3.06 -10.83 -4.93
CA VAL A 138 -3.36 -10.50 -6.29
C VAL A 138 -4.83 -10.06 -6.32
N LEU A 139 -5.36 -9.33 -5.32
CA LEU A 139 -6.81 -9.13 -5.10
C LEU A 139 -7.17 -7.87 -4.30
N GLY A 140 -6.44 -6.76 -4.46
CA GLY A 140 -6.58 -5.56 -3.60
C GLY A 140 -8.00 -5.00 -3.44
N PHE A 141 -8.82 -5.12 -4.47
CA PHE A 141 -10.19 -4.60 -4.52
C PHE A 141 -11.17 -5.64 -5.07
N LEU A 142 -10.84 -6.93 -4.99
CA LEU A 142 -11.84 -7.98 -5.21
C LEU A 142 -12.93 -7.84 -4.15
N SER A 143 -14.18 -7.80 -4.58
CA SER A 143 -15.31 -7.73 -3.66
C SER A 143 -16.47 -8.57 -4.20
N LEU A 144 -16.88 -9.53 -3.40
CA LEU A 144 -17.98 -10.46 -3.67
C LEU A 144 -19.23 -10.03 -2.89
N GLU A 145 -20.40 -10.40 -3.41
CA GLU A 145 -21.69 -10.19 -2.75
C GLU A 145 -21.93 -11.22 -1.63
N ASP A 146 -21.50 -12.47 -1.84
CA ASP A 146 -21.61 -13.55 -0.86
C ASP A 146 -20.59 -13.37 0.26
N GLU A 147 -21.09 -12.87 1.39
CA GLU A 147 -20.32 -12.62 2.61
C GLU A 147 -19.68 -13.89 3.19
N SER A 148 -20.27 -15.07 2.96
CA SER A 148 -19.74 -16.33 3.47
C SER A 148 -18.39 -16.70 2.86
N LEU A 149 -18.06 -16.10 1.71
CA LEU A 149 -16.77 -16.30 1.02
C LEU A 149 -15.63 -15.49 1.64
N GLY A 150 -15.92 -14.56 2.55
CA GLY A 150 -14.88 -13.79 3.25
C GLY A 150 -14.10 -12.82 2.35
N VAL A 151 -14.69 -12.38 1.24
CA VAL A 151 -14.08 -11.42 0.29
C VAL A 151 -14.91 -10.14 0.20
N PRO A 152 -15.01 -9.35 1.30
CA PRO A 152 -15.93 -8.22 1.37
C PRO A 152 -15.47 -7.01 0.54
N GLY A 153 -14.19 -6.93 0.16
CA GLY A 153 -13.59 -5.77 -0.50
C GLY A 153 -12.47 -5.10 0.30
N ASN A 154 -11.92 -4.03 -0.29
CA ASN A 154 -10.96 -3.09 0.32
C ASN A 154 -9.69 -3.72 0.90
N ALA A 155 -9.25 -4.86 0.38
CA ALA A 155 -8.04 -5.53 0.84
C ALA A 155 -6.81 -4.60 0.79
N GLY A 156 -6.69 -3.77 -0.26
CA GLY A 156 -5.65 -2.75 -0.41
C GLY A 156 -5.70 -1.68 0.66
N LEU A 157 -6.88 -1.16 1.00
CA LEU A 157 -7.03 -0.18 2.09
C LEU A 157 -6.78 -0.81 3.46
N LYS A 158 -7.13 -2.09 3.64
CA LYS A 158 -6.80 -2.87 4.86
C LYS A 158 -5.30 -3.09 4.99
N ASP A 159 -4.56 -3.22 3.88
CA ASP A 159 -3.08 -3.25 3.93
C ASP A 159 -2.51 -1.93 4.43
N GLN A 160 -3.05 -0.80 3.93
CA GLN A 160 -2.64 0.52 4.40
C GLN A 160 -2.93 0.68 5.90
N ALA A 161 -4.11 0.25 6.37
CA ALA A 161 -4.44 0.23 7.80
C ALA A 161 -3.48 -0.64 8.61
N LEU A 162 -3.09 -1.82 8.09
CA LEU A 162 -2.12 -2.70 8.74
C LEU A 162 -0.72 -2.09 8.79
N ALA A 163 -0.29 -1.43 7.72
CA ALA A 163 0.97 -0.70 7.67
C ALA A 163 0.99 0.44 8.71
N LEU A 164 -0.11 1.18 8.87
CA LEU A 164 -0.24 2.20 9.91
C LEU A 164 -0.18 1.62 11.33
N LYS A 165 -0.81 0.45 11.58
CA LYS A 165 -0.66 -0.27 12.86
C LYS A 165 0.78 -0.68 13.10
N TRP A 166 1.50 -1.13 12.06
CA TRP A 166 2.92 -1.46 12.17
C TRP A 166 3.77 -0.23 12.50
N ILE A 167 3.50 0.91 11.86
CA ILE A 167 4.17 2.19 12.15
C ILE A 167 3.96 2.57 13.61
N GLN A 168 2.72 2.54 14.11
CA GLN A 168 2.42 2.82 15.52
C GLN A 168 3.24 1.94 16.48
N GLN A 169 3.40 0.65 16.15
CA GLN A 169 4.13 -0.30 16.98
C GLN A 169 5.65 -0.18 16.89
N ASN A 170 6.22 0.31 15.78
CA ASN A 170 7.65 0.12 15.49
C ASN A 170 8.43 1.39 15.19
N ILE A 171 7.76 2.50 14.83
CA ILE A 171 8.46 3.67 14.28
C ILE A 171 9.42 4.35 15.28
N HIS A 172 9.18 4.17 16.58
CA HIS A 172 10.07 4.63 17.64
C HIS A 172 11.48 4.00 17.57
N ASN A 173 11.61 2.80 17.01
CA ASN A 173 12.91 2.15 16.80
C ASN A 173 13.73 2.82 15.69
N PHE A 174 13.10 3.66 14.86
CA PHE A 174 13.72 4.44 13.79
C PHE A 174 13.83 5.93 14.16
N GLY A 175 13.61 6.26 15.44
CA GLY A 175 13.63 7.65 15.93
C GLY A 175 12.39 8.46 15.51
N GLY A 176 11.29 7.81 15.13
CA GLY A 176 10.02 8.47 14.82
C GLY A 176 9.07 8.54 16.02
N ASP A 177 8.22 9.55 16.02
CA ASP A 177 7.17 9.75 17.01
C ASP A 177 5.84 9.16 16.51
N ALA A 178 5.44 8.03 17.09
CA ALA A 178 4.16 7.38 16.79
C ALA A 178 2.95 8.25 17.14
N SER A 179 3.10 9.25 18.01
CA SER A 179 2.05 10.21 18.34
C SER A 179 1.99 11.42 17.40
N ASN A 180 2.89 11.50 16.40
CA ASN A 180 2.97 12.59 15.45
C ASN A 180 3.16 12.06 14.01
N VAL A 181 2.18 11.29 13.55
CA VAL A 181 2.15 10.70 12.21
C VAL A 181 1.27 11.53 11.28
N THR A 182 1.83 11.90 10.12
CA THR A 182 1.14 12.55 9.01
C THR A 182 1.05 11.57 7.85
N ILE A 183 -0.15 11.22 7.41
CA ILE A 183 -0.35 10.45 6.18
C ILE A 183 -0.50 11.41 4.99
N PHE A 184 0.07 11.07 3.84
CA PHE A 184 -0.06 11.88 2.64
C PHE A 184 -0.03 11.03 1.37
N GLY A 185 -0.71 11.51 0.33
CA GLY A 185 -0.85 10.78 -0.91
C GLY A 185 -1.45 11.62 -2.02
N GLU A 186 -1.20 11.18 -3.26
CA GLU A 186 -1.63 11.84 -4.48
C GLU A 186 -2.57 10.94 -5.31
N SER A 187 -3.55 11.53 -6.00
CA SER A 187 -4.54 10.81 -6.83
C SER A 187 -5.23 9.71 -6.02
N ALA A 188 -5.17 8.44 -6.45
CA ALA A 188 -5.69 7.31 -5.69
C ALA A 188 -5.06 7.16 -4.29
N GLY A 189 -3.84 7.64 -4.10
CA GLY A 189 -3.19 7.78 -2.80
C GLY A 189 -3.80 8.90 -1.97
N GLY A 190 -4.19 10.03 -2.58
CA GLY A 190 -4.95 11.09 -1.93
C GLY A 190 -6.34 10.62 -1.52
N ALA A 191 -7.03 9.91 -2.41
CA ALA A 191 -8.31 9.27 -2.09
C ALA A 191 -8.15 8.22 -0.98
N SER A 192 -7.07 7.43 -1.00
CA SER A 192 -6.72 6.50 0.08
C SER A 192 -6.57 7.22 1.42
N VAL A 193 -5.79 8.31 1.46
CA VAL A 193 -5.66 9.17 2.64
C VAL A 193 -7.04 9.62 3.13
N HIS A 194 -7.90 10.12 2.23
CA HIS A 194 -9.25 10.52 2.61
C HIS A 194 -10.04 9.33 3.19
N TYR A 195 -10.04 8.15 2.56
CA TYR A 195 -10.68 6.94 3.08
C TYR A 195 -10.17 6.52 4.48
N LEU A 196 -8.87 6.64 4.74
CA LEU A 196 -8.27 6.35 6.05
C LEU A 196 -8.74 7.34 7.13
N THR A 197 -9.14 8.56 6.77
CA THR A 197 -9.75 9.50 7.73
C THR A 197 -11.22 9.18 8.05
N LEU A 198 -11.86 8.33 7.24
CA LEU A 198 -13.27 7.95 7.41
C LEU A 198 -13.42 6.59 8.11
N SER A 199 -12.43 5.70 7.94
CA SER A 199 -12.50 4.32 8.43
C SER A 199 -12.31 4.23 9.96
N PRO A 200 -13.24 3.57 10.69
CA PRO A 200 -13.03 3.25 12.09
C PRO A 200 -11.78 2.38 12.35
N LEU A 201 -11.33 1.57 11.38
CA LEU A 201 -10.16 0.69 11.53
C LEU A 201 -8.85 1.45 11.73
N THR A 202 -8.82 2.72 11.35
CA THR A 202 -7.62 3.56 11.37
C THR A 202 -7.71 4.71 12.36
N LYS A 203 -8.75 4.73 13.20
CA LYS A 203 -8.93 5.73 14.25
C LYS A 203 -7.74 5.71 15.20
N GLY A 204 -7.11 6.87 15.37
CA GLY A 204 -5.97 7.07 16.26
C GLY A 204 -4.63 6.57 15.72
N LEU A 205 -4.54 6.05 14.49
CA LEU A 205 -3.29 5.59 13.90
C LEU A 205 -2.43 6.70 13.28
N PHE A 206 -2.99 7.91 13.13
CA PHE A 206 -2.30 9.09 12.63
C PHE A 206 -3.00 10.37 13.11
N GLN A 207 -2.29 11.49 13.05
CA GLN A 207 -2.71 12.76 13.64
C GLN A 207 -2.94 13.86 12.60
N LYS A 208 -2.42 13.72 11.39
CA LYS A 208 -2.55 14.71 10.31
C LYS A 208 -2.69 14.02 8.96
N ALA A 209 -3.32 14.70 8.01
CA ALA A 209 -3.45 14.20 6.65
C ALA A 209 -3.16 15.29 5.60
N ILE A 210 -2.55 14.90 4.48
CA ILE A 210 -2.38 15.75 3.29
C ILE A 210 -2.96 15.00 2.09
N ILE A 211 -3.94 15.60 1.44
CA ILE A 211 -4.72 15.01 0.36
C ILE A 211 -4.43 15.79 -0.92
N GLN A 212 -3.67 15.19 -1.83
CA GLN A 212 -3.30 15.80 -3.11
C GLN A 212 -4.16 15.20 -4.21
N SER A 213 -5.03 16.00 -4.82
CA SER A 213 -5.73 15.66 -6.08
C SER A 213 -6.55 14.36 -6.06
N GLY A 214 -7.12 13.98 -4.92
CA GLY A 214 -7.99 12.80 -4.85
C GLY A 214 -8.77 12.68 -3.54
N SER A 215 -10.05 12.36 -3.63
CA SER A 215 -10.98 12.34 -2.51
C SER A 215 -11.86 11.09 -2.58
N SER A 216 -12.30 10.57 -1.42
CA SER A 216 -13.29 9.49 -1.34
C SER A 216 -14.64 9.84 -2.00
N LEU A 217 -14.90 11.13 -2.23
CA LEU A 217 -16.09 11.63 -2.94
C LEU A 217 -15.97 11.61 -4.47
N ASN A 218 -14.77 11.43 -5.01
CA ASN A 218 -14.61 11.28 -6.45
C ASN A 218 -15.21 9.95 -6.91
N LEU A 219 -15.99 9.95 -7.99
CA LEU A 219 -16.61 8.71 -8.49
C LEU A 219 -15.57 7.71 -8.98
N TRP A 220 -14.48 8.19 -9.60
CA TRP A 220 -13.34 7.34 -9.99
C TRP A 220 -12.61 6.71 -8.80
N ALA A 221 -12.81 7.23 -7.58
CA ALA A 221 -12.25 6.67 -6.36
C ALA A 221 -13.18 5.64 -5.69
N ARG A 222 -14.26 5.23 -6.36
CA ARG A 222 -15.22 4.24 -5.90
C ARG A 222 -15.23 3.03 -6.83
N GLY A 223 -15.31 1.85 -6.23
CA GLY A 223 -15.49 0.58 -6.90
C GLY A 223 -16.90 0.03 -6.73
N LYS A 224 -17.11 -1.18 -7.27
CA LYS A 224 -18.32 -1.97 -7.10
C LYS A 224 -17.98 -3.42 -6.77
N LYS A 225 -18.98 -4.19 -6.31
CA LYS A 225 -18.93 -5.64 -6.24
C LYS A 225 -18.68 -6.19 -7.64
N ASN A 226 -17.65 -7.01 -7.81
CA ASN A 226 -16.99 -7.17 -9.11
C ASN A 226 -16.71 -8.62 -9.52
N ALA A 227 -17.48 -9.57 -8.99
CA ALA A 227 -17.42 -10.98 -9.42
C ALA A 227 -17.73 -11.14 -10.93
N CYS A 228 -18.69 -10.37 -11.44
CA CYS A 228 -19.04 -10.39 -12.87
C CYS A 228 -17.90 -9.87 -13.75
N GLU A 229 -17.23 -8.80 -13.33
CA GLU A 229 -16.08 -8.21 -14.01
C GLU A 229 -14.89 -9.17 -13.99
N VAL A 230 -14.65 -9.84 -12.86
CA VAL A 230 -13.67 -10.93 -12.75
C VAL A 230 -13.98 -12.04 -13.74
N ALA A 231 -15.21 -12.54 -13.76
CA ALA A 231 -15.61 -13.61 -14.68
C ALA A 231 -15.36 -13.20 -16.14
N LYS A 232 -15.69 -11.95 -16.51
CA LYS A 232 -15.41 -11.39 -17.85
C LYS A 232 -13.91 -11.32 -18.15
N CYS A 233 -13.06 -10.92 -17.19
CA CYS A 233 -11.61 -10.90 -17.36
C CYS A 233 -11.04 -12.27 -17.78
N PHE A 234 -11.58 -13.37 -17.26
CA PHE A 234 -11.09 -14.71 -17.57
C PHE A 234 -11.93 -15.47 -18.60
N GLY A 235 -12.99 -14.86 -19.12
CA GLY A 235 -13.94 -15.54 -20.02
C GLY A 235 -14.70 -16.68 -19.33
N TYR A 236 -14.86 -16.61 -18.01
CA TYR A 236 -15.70 -17.53 -17.26
C TYR A 236 -17.17 -17.31 -17.64
N LYS A 237 -17.92 -18.40 -17.76
CA LYS A 237 -19.38 -18.36 -18.00
C LYS A 237 -20.19 -18.46 -16.71
N ASP A 238 -19.50 -18.71 -15.60
CA ASP A 238 -20.07 -18.91 -14.28
C ASP A 238 -20.57 -17.58 -13.72
N THR A 239 -21.71 -17.63 -13.04
CA THR A 239 -22.29 -16.50 -12.31
C THR A 239 -22.27 -16.72 -10.79
N ASP A 240 -21.91 -17.94 -10.36
CA ASP A 240 -21.77 -18.31 -8.95
C ASP A 240 -20.41 -17.85 -8.41
N GLU A 241 -20.44 -17.01 -7.39
CA GLU A 241 -19.23 -16.39 -6.82
C GLU A 241 -18.30 -17.41 -6.16
N THR A 242 -18.83 -18.51 -5.61
CA THR A 242 -18.02 -19.60 -5.06
C THR A 242 -17.20 -20.25 -6.17
N ILE A 243 -17.82 -20.54 -7.31
CA ILE A 243 -17.15 -21.15 -8.46
C ILE A 243 -16.12 -20.17 -9.04
N ILE A 244 -16.48 -18.89 -9.21
CA ILE A 244 -15.57 -17.85 -9.71
C ILE A 244 -14.34 -17.74 -8.80
N LEU A 245 -14.55 -17.67 -7.48
CA LEU A 245 -13.48 -17.57 -6.50
C LEU A 245 -12.57 -18.80 -6.52
N GLN A 246 -13.13 -20.01 -6.57
CA GLN A 246 -12.34 -21.25 -6.63
C GLN A 246 -11.49 -21.34 -7.91
N LYS A 247 -12.02 -20.87 -9.06
CA LYS A 247 -11.25 -20.80 -10.31
C LYS A 247 -10.14 -19.79 -10.21
N LEU A 248 -10.44 -18.61 -9.68
CA LEU A 248 -9.47 -17.53 -9.50
C LEU A 248 -8.33 -17.93 -8.55
N GLN A 249 -8.62 -18.63 -7.46
CA GLN A 249 -7.63 -19.13 -6.51
C GLN A 249 -6.67 -20.18 -7.11
N LYS A 250 -7.09 -20.88 -8.17
CA LYS A 250 -6.27 -21.85 -8.90
C LYS A 250 -5.51 -21.24 -10.07
N GLU A 251 -5.80 -19.99 -10.41
CA GLU A 251 -5.24 -19.33 -11.57
C GLU A 251 -3.80 -18.86 -11.30
N SER A 252 -2.98 -18.87 -12.34
CA SER A 252 -1.60 -18.39 -12.23
C SER A 252 -1.58 -16.89 -12.01
N ALA A 253 -0.74 -16.40 -11.09
CA ALA A 253 -0.58 -14.97 -10.84
C ALA A 253 -0.34 -14.17 -12.16
N LYS A 254 0.39 -14.77 -13.11
CA LYS A 254 0.61 -14.20 -14.44
C LYS A 254 -0.66 -13.96 -15.24
N ASN A 255 -1.52 -14.97 -15.34
CA ASN A 255 -2.78 -14.83 -16.06
C ASN A 255 -3.73 -13.88 -15.30
N ILE A 256 -3.62 -13.87 -13.97
CA ILE A 256 -4.41 -12.97 -13.15
C ILE A 256 -4.08 -11.49 -13.45
N VAL A 257 -2.81 -11.12 -13.39
CA VAL A 257 -2.38 -9.73 -13.65
C VAL A 257 -2.56 -9.32 -15.11
N SER A 258 -2.35 -10.22 -16.07
CA SER A 258 -2.57 -9.88 -17.48
C SER A 258 -4.06 -9.70 -17.82
N SER A 259 -4.95 -10.35 -17.07
CA SER A 259 -6.40 -10.32 -17.34
C SER A 259 -7.10 -9.07 -16.80
N GLN A 260 -6.48 -8.33 -15.88
CA GLN A 260 -7.11 -7.14 -15.26
C GLN A 260 -7.50 -6.05 -16.26
N PHE A 261 -6.73 -5.94 -17.35
CA PHE A 261 -6.95 -4.93 -18.40
C PHE A 261 -7.98 -5.36 -19.45
N LYS A 262 -8.58 -6.54 -19.34
CA LYS A 262 -9.57 -7.05 -20.29
C LYS A 262 -10.98 -6.49 -20.05
N VAL A 263 -11.25 -6.00 -18.85
CA VAL A 263 -12.47 -5.23 -18.57
C VAL A 263 -12.17 -3.77 -18.82
N ASN A 264 -13.06 -3.10 -19.55
CA ASN A 264 -12.96 -1.68 -19.78
C ASN A 264 -13.14 -0.93 -18.45
N ASP A 265 -12.13 -0.15 -18.08
CA ASP A 265 -12.15 0.72 -16.91
C ASP A 265 -12.10 2.17 -17.40
N ASP A 266 -13.28 2.75 -17.56
CA ASP A 266 -13.45 4.12 -18.03
C ASP A 266 -13.06 5.09 -16.90
N PHE A 267 -11.80 5.52 -16.91
CA PHE A 267 -11.20 6.44 -15.93
C PHE A 267 -11.71 7.89 -16.11
N ARG A 268 -13.03 8.07 -16.20
CA ARG A 268 -13.67 9.38 -16.22
C ARG A 268 -14.04 9.80 -14.81
N GLY A 269 -13.96 11.10 -14.56
CA GLY A 269 -14.28 11.67 -13.26
C GLY A 269 -15.70 11.39 -12.76
N SER A 270 -16.62 11.05 -13.67
CA SER A 270 -18.05 10.83 -13.42
C SER A 270 -18.46 9.36 -13.29
N THR A 271 -17.53 8.40 -13.36
CA THR A 271 -17.86 6.96 -13.35
C THR A 271 -17.37 6.25 -12.10
N ILE A 272 -18.23 5.42 -11.52
CA ILE A 272 -17.81 4.38 -10.58
C ILE A 272 -17.06 3.31 -11.38
N ARG A 273 -15.90 2.92 -10.89
CA ARG A 273 -15.01 2.02 -11.61
C ARG A 273 -15.33 0.55 -11.29
N PRO A 274 -14.95 -0.38 -12.18
CA PRO A 274 -14.99 -1.82 -11.90
C PRO A 274 -14.22 -2.18 -10.62
N TRP A 275 -13.14 -1.44 -10.36
CA TRP A 275 -12.17 -1.72 -9.33
C TRP A 275 -12.00 -0.51 -8.42
N GLY A 276 -11.96 -0.74 -7.12
CA GLY A 276 -11.66 0.30 -6.16
C GLY A 276 -12.40 0.10 -4.83
N PRO A 277 -12.32 1.10 -3.95
CA PRO A 277 -12.97 1.07 -2.65
C PRO A 277 -14.48 0.88 -2.72
N VAL A 278 -15.02 -0.04 -1.92
CA VAL A 278 -16.45 -0.37 -1.83
C VAL A 278 -16.98 -0.17 -0.42
N ILE A 279 -18.31 -0.02 -0.29
CA ILE A 279 -18.97 -0.13 1.01
C ILE A 279 -19.13 -1.60 1.34
N GLU A 280 -18.56 -2.01 2.47
CA GLU A 280 -18.62 -3.39 2.97
C GLU A 280 -19.84 -3.59 3.87
N THR A 281 -20.30 -4.83 3.96
CA THR A 281 -21.22 -5.22 5.04
C THR A 281 -20.56 -5.01 6.39
N LYS A 282 -21.37 -4.61 7.37
CA LYS A 282 -20.91 -4.36 8.73
C LYS A 282 -20.29 -5.60 9.35
N SER A 283 -18.99 -5.52 9.62
CA SER A 283 -18.24 -6.49 10.41
C SER A 283 -17.15 -5.79 11.22
N VAL A 284 -16.55 -6.49 12.18
CA VAL A 284 -15.44 -5.95 12.98
C VAL A 284 -14.17 -5.71 12.16
N GLU A 285 -14.05 -6.37 11.00
CA GLU A 285 -12.92 -6.25 10.08
C GLU A 285 -13.24 -5.36 8.87
N ALA A 286 -14.45 -4.81 8.80
CA ALA A 286 -14.89 -4.00 7.67
C ALA A 286 -14.13 -2.67 7.65
N PHE A 287 -13.58 -2.31 6.48
CA PHE A 287 -12.84 -1.06 6.35
C PHE A 287 -13.79 0.14 6.36
N LEU A 288 -14.87 0.09 5.58
CA LEU A 288 -15.87 1.15 5.50
C LEU A 288 -17.26 0.53 5.30
N THR A 289 -18.24 0.97 6.07
CA THR A 289 -19.59 0.38 6.10
C THR A 289 -20.71 1.38 5.81
N GLU A 290 -20.36 2.65 5.62
CA GLU A 290 -21.28 3.76 5.32
C GLU A 290 -20.70 4.57 4.16
N ASP A 291 -21.56 5.22 3.37
CA ASP A 291 -21.12 6.09 2.28
C ASP A 291 -20.23 7.23 2.81
N PRO A 292 -19.10 7.56 2.14
CA PRO A 292 -18.22 8.65 2.56
C PRO A 292 -18.95 9.97 2.83
N LEU A 293 -19.94 10.32 2.01
CA LEU A 293 -20.69 11.57 2.17
C LEU A 293 -21.52 11.57 3.47
N ASP A 294 -22.08 10.43 3.84
CA ASP A 294 -22.89 10.29 5.05
C ASP A 294 -22.01 10.30 6.32
N ILE A 295 -20.83 9.70 6.27
CA ILE A 295 -19.83 9.77 7.35
C ILE A 295 -19.40 11.23 7.58
N LEU A 296 -19.13 11.97 6.50
CA LEU A 296 -18.75 13.38 6.58
C LEU A 296 -19.90 14.25 7.12
N LYS A 297 -21.13 14.09 6.60
CA LYS A 297 -22.30 14.84 7.07
C LYS A 297 -22.63 14.57 8.55
N SER A 298 -22.40 13.35 9.01
CA SER A 298 -22.64 12.95 10.41
C SER A 298 -21.49 13.31 11.35
N GLY A 299 -20.34 13.79 10.84
CA GLY A 299 -19.17 14.14 11.64
C GLY A 299 -18.46 12.92 12.27
N LYS A 300 -18.76 11.71 11.79
CA LYS A 300 -18.15 10.45 12.29
C LYS A 300 -16.69 10.29 11.84
N ASN A 301 -16.24 11.07 10.86
CA ASN A 301 -14.86 11.08 10.39
C ASN A 301 -13.86 11.49 11.48
N HIS A 302 -12.59 11.17 11.28
CA HIS A 302 -11.51 11.59 12.17
C HIS A 302 -11.38 13.11 12.15
N GLN A 303 -11.51 13.73 13.32
CA GLN A 303 -11.37 15.17 13.51
C GLN A 303 -9.88 15.51 13.69
N ILE A 304 -9.17 15.64 12.57
CA ILE A 304 -7.74 15.93 12.53
C ILE A 304 -7.44 17.08 11.57
N PRO A 305 -6.31 17.80 11.73
CA PRO A 305 -5.87 18.78 10.74
C PRO A 305 -5.60 18.12 9.38
N MET A 306 -6.09 18.76 8.32
CA MET A 306 -5.94 18.30 6.93
C MET A 306 -5.50 19.44 6.02
N ILE A 307 -4.59 19.14 5.09
CA ILE A 307 -4.33 19.97 3.91
C ILE A 307 -4.94 19.26 2.72
N ILE A 308 -5.73 19.96 1.92
CA ILE A 308 -6.36 19.42 0.71
C ILE A 308 -6.04 20.35 -0.44
N GLY A 309 -5.54 19.80 -1.55
CA GLY A 309 -5.16 20.58 -2.73
C GLY A 309 -5.44 19.86 -4.03
N TYR A 310 -5.49 20.62 -5.11
CA TYR A 310 -5.62 20.17 -6.48
C TYR A 310 -4.86 21.14 -7.40
N ASN A 311 -4.49 20.70 -8.60
CA ASN A 311 -3.80 21.50 -9.59
C ASN A 311 -4.78 22.40 -10.37
N SER A 312 -4.31 23.53 -10.91
CA SER A 312 -5.16 24.46 -11.66
C SER A 312 -5.74 23.88 -12.97
N LEU A 313 -5.13 22.81 -13.52
CA LEU A 313 -5.49 22.16 -14.78
C LEU A 313 -5.40 20.62 -14.67
N GLU A 314 -6.13 20.01 -13.71
CA GLU A 314 -6.12 18.54 -13.51
C GLU A 314 -6.47 17.74 -14.77
N GLY A 315 -7.40 18.25 -15.58
CA GLY A 315 -7.92 17.54 -16.75
C GLY A 315 -6.95 17.44 -17.93
N ASP A 316 -5.86 18.22 -17.95
CA ASP A 316 -4.90 18.22 -19.06
C ASP A 316 -3.89 17.05 -18.97
N VAL A 317 -3.85 16.35 -17.83
CA VAL A 317 -2.96 15.22 -17.56
C VAL A 317 -3.64 13.86 -17.81
N LEU A 318 -4.97 13.84 -18.01
CA LEU A 318 -5.80 12.64 -18.18
C LEU A 318 -6.05 12.26 -19.66
#